data_AF-A0A0F8FZG3-F1
#
_entry.id   AF-A0A0F8FZG3-F1
#
_cell.length_a   1.000
_cell.length_b   1.000
_cell.length_c   1.000
_cell.angle_alpha   90.00
_cell.angle_beta   90.00
_cell.angle_gamma   90.00
#
_symmetry.space_group_name_H-M   'P 1'
#
loop_
_entity.id
_entity.type
_entity.pdbx_description
1 polymer ?
#
loop_
_entity_poly.entity_id
_entity_poly.type
_entity_poly.pdbx_seq_one_letter_code
_entity_poly.pdbx_strand_id
1 'polypeptide(L)'
;ILAYSTISQLAYLMTMYGYSTAEHPGLGFAAATFHLLNHSTFKATLFLVAGIVAHEATTRDIRKLGGLRKEMPKTFIVAVIAAASMAGVPPLNGFLSKEMFYETSLEIGELVSETYGGPWAIVFPAVAVAGGVFTLMYSIKLIDGIFLGERTHDHDVPHHIHDAPWVMLAPAVFLAGLIIFFGLYPKFPVDYLIQPAYSGLVPHADTLHIKLWHGITTPLLMTIATFAIGLVLYKFYDSIAAWQNSFNAKLPWISVNYWYDATVNNAKGIAAKFGAVTQPGPIGGYIKAAMLFMIFLILWPVYTQGISLGSIFPEGLNFNSQPYEIVLYALMIVAALGAAIIPKYLPAVLSLSALGFLVSLLYMYLKAPDLAMTQVCVETLSTIIFILAIIKIPQKFKEPMPAGKVMVNFAISAVVTFAVFALMVNANAGMLAPFESFSHYFIDKSLQMTGGLNVVNVIVVDFRGYDTIGEISVLSLAALGVYNLILSRAGKAEGGEEE
;
A
#
# COMPACT_ATOMS: atom_id res chain seq x y z
N ILE A 1 -23.70 18.45 5.04
CA ILE A 1 -23.55 19.92 5.17
C ILE A 1 -22.51 20.28 6.24
N LEU A 2 -22.75 19.98 7.52
CA LEU A 2 -21.87 20.41 8.61
C LEU A 2 -20.40 19.97 8.45
N ALA A 3 -20.14 18.75 7.97
CA ALA A 3 -18.78 18.24 7.71
C ALA A 3 -18.03 19.08 6.66
N TYR A 4 -18.62 19.31 5.48
CA TYR A 4 -18.03 20.20 4.46
C TYR A 4 -17.89 21.64 4.94
N SER A 5 -18.84 22.12 5.74
CA SER A 5 -18.70 23.42 6.40
C SER A 5 -17.52 23.44 7.37
N THR A 6 -17.21 22.34 8.07
CA THR A 6 -16.01 22.24 8.94
C THR A 6 -14.75 22.32 8.10
N ILE A 7 -14.68 21.59 6.98
CA ILE A 7 -13.57 21.69 6.02
C ILE A 7 -13.39 23.15 5.55
N SER A 8 -14.48 23.85 5.24
CA SER A 8 -14.46 25.26 4.83
C SER A 8 -13.93 26.20 5.93
N GLN A 9 -14.33 26.02 7.20
CA GLN A 9 -13.80 26.87 8.29
C GLN A 9 -12.35 26.52 8.63
N LEU A 10 -11.96 25.23 8.56
CA LEU A 10 -10.57 24.81 8.66
C LEU A 10 -9.73 25.43 7.53
N ALA A 11 -10.25 25.52 6.32
CA ALA A 11 -9.57 26.20 5.23
C ALA A 11 -9.32 27.67 5.56
N TYR A 12 -10.31 28.40 6.13
CA TYR A 12 -10.07 29.77 6.60
C TYR A 12 -8.99 29.86 7.67
N LEU A 13 -8.99 28.95 8.64
CA LEU A 13 -7.95 28.89 9.67
C LEU A 13 -6.58 28.72 9.06
N MET A 14 -6.41 27.71 8.21
CA MET A 14 -5.13 27.42 7.57
C MET A 14 -4.68 28.56 6.66
N THR A 15 -5.61 29.21 5.96
CA THR A 15 -5.34 30.38 5.13
C THR A 15 -4.88 31.56 5.98
N MET A 16 -5.58 31.90 7.07
CA MET A 16 -5.18 32.99 7.97
C MET A 16 -3.84 32.73 8.65
N TYR A 17 -3.58 31.49 9.10
CA TYR A 17 -2.27 31.12 9.60
C TYR A 17 -1.18 31.25 8.53
N GLY A 18 -1.49 30.90 7.28
CA GLY A 18 -0.57 31.03 6.15
C GLY A 18 -0.32 32.47 5.70
N TYR A 19 -1.19 33.42 6.05
CA TYR A 19 -0.97 34.86 5.78
C TYR A 19 0.04 35.50 6.74
N SER A 20 0.36 34.83 7.86
CA SER A 20 1.37 35.29 8.81
C SER A 20 2.69 34.55 8.60
N THR A 21 3.80 35.30 8.55
CA THR A 21 5.16 34.76 8.56
C THR A 21 5.97 35.33 9.72
N ALA A 22 7.16 34.79 9.98
CA ALA A 22 8.05 35.34 11.01
C ALA A 22 8.50 36.78 10.69
N GLU A 23 8.61 37.12 9.41
CA GLU A 23 9.03 38.45 8.94
C GLU A 23 7.84 39.43 8.86
N HIS A 24 6.65 38.92 8.56
CA HIS A 24 5.40 39.68 8.49
C HIS A 24 4.34 39.00 9.37
N PRO A 25 4.39 39.20 10.71
CA PRO A 25 3.48 38.52 11.62
C PRO A 25 2.01 38.91 11.38
N GLY A 26 1.75 40.17 11.02
CA GLY A 26 0.42 40.67 10.65
C GLY A 26 -0.70 40.32 11.64
N LEU A 27 -1.96 40.44 11.21
CA LEU A 27 -3.11 40.02 12.02
C LEU A 27 -3.51 38.54 11.79
N GLY A 28 -2.89 37.85 10.83
CA GLY A 28 -3.30 36.50 10.38
C GLY A 28 -3.37 35.47 11.50
N PHE A 29 -2.33 35.36 12.33
CA PHE A 29 -2.28 34.43 13.45
C PHE A 29 -3.36 34.71 14.49
N ALA A 30 -3.53 35.98 14.86
CA ALA A 30 -4.55 36.40 15.81
C ALA A 30 -5.96 36.14 15.28
N ALA A 31 -6.20 36.47 14.00
CA ALA A 31 -7.46 36.22 13.29
C ALA A 31 -7.79 34.73 13.24
N ALA A 32 -6.80 33.89 12.90
CA ALA A 32 -6.95 32.44 12.88
C ALA A 32 -7.28 31.88 14.27
N THR A 33 -6.57 32.31 15.30
CA THR A 33 -6.78 31.83 16.67
C THR A 33 -8.15 32.28 17.22
N PHE A 34 -8.57 33.52 16.92
CA PHE A 34 -9.91 34.01 17.22
C PHE A 34 -10.97 33.19 16.46
N HIS A 35 -10.75 32.91 15.18
CA HIS A 35 -11.66 32.07 14.39
C HIS A 35 -11.72 30.63 14.91
N LEU A 36 -10.62 30.08 15.45
CA LEU A 36 -10.58 28.73 15.98
C LEU A 36 -11.49 28.58 17.20
N LEU A 37 -11.44 29.57 18.11
CA LEU A 37 -12.34 29.65 19.26
C LEU A 37 -13.80 29.75 18.79
N ASN A 38 -14.07 30.66 17.85
CA ASN A 38 -15.42 30.87 17.34
C ASN A 38 -15.95 29.62 16.65
N HIS A 39 -15.17 29.03 15.74
CA HIS A 39 -15.50 27.80 15.05
C HIS A 39 -15.84 26.69 16.02
N SER A 40 -15.02 26.49 17.05
CA SER A 40 -15.31 25.50 18.10
C SER A 40 -16.68 25.75 18.75
N THR A 41 -17.01 26.99 19.11
CA THR A 41 -18.31 27.32 19.72
C THR A 41 -19.50 27.11 18.79
N PHE A 42 -19.56 27.76 17.63
CA PHE A 42 -20.71 27.66 16.75
C PHE A 42 -20.86 26.28 16.11
N LYS A 43 -19.75 25.60 15.79
CA LYS A 43 -19.82 24.28 15.17
C LYS A 43 -20.29 23.22 16.16
N ALA A 44 -19.82 23.25 17.41
CA ALA A 44 -20.31 22.36 18.45
C ALA A 44 -21.81 22.56 18.69
N THR A 45 -22.27 23.82 18.77
CA THR A 45 -23.71 24.12 18.87
C THR A 45 -24.50 23.55 17.70
N LEU A 46 -24.03 23.71 16.46
CA LEU A 46 -24.71 23.20 15.27
C LEU A 46 -24.76 21.67 15.22
N PHE A 47 -23.73 20.97 15.69
CA PHE A 47 -23.75 19.50 15.80
C PHE A 47 -24.70 19.02 16.90
N LEU A 48 -24.78 19.71 18.03
CA LEU A 48 -25.76 19.43 19.09
C LEU A 48 -27.18 19.64 18.59
N VAL A 49 -27.44 20.75 17.90
CA VAL A 49 -28.73 21.02 17.23
C VAL A 49 -29.07 19.92 16.23
N ALA A 50 -28.12 19.52 15.38
CA ALA A 50 -28.35 18.45 14.41
C ALA A 50 -28.62 17.09 15.10
N GLY A 51 -28.00 16.82 16.25
CA GLY A 51 -28.27 15.65 17.08
C GLY A 51 -29.67 15.69 17.72
N ILE A 52 -30.08 16.84 18.25
CA ILE A 52 -31.43 17.10 18.76
C ILE A 52 -32.47 16.84 17.67
N VAL A 53 -32.31 17.46 16.50
CA VAL A 53 -33.25 17.28 15.38
C VAL A 53 -33.27 15.82 14.92
N ALA A 54 -32.12 15.14 14.85
CA ALA A 54 -32.06 13.73 14.47
C ALA A 54 -32.79 12.81 15.45
N HIS A 55 -32.73 13.12 16.75
CA HIS A 55 -33.41 12.37 17.80
C HIS A 55 -34.92 12.59 17.74
N GLU A 56 -35.37 13.84 17.67
CA GLU A 56 -36.79 14.20 17.71
C GLU A 56 -37.53 13.89 16.40
N ALA A 57 -36.90 14.15 15.25
CA ALA A 57 -37.51 13.94 13.93
C ALA A 57 -37.19 12.57 13.31
N THR A 58 -36.42 11.72 14.00
CA THR A 58 -35.96 10.38 13.56
C THR A 58 -35.31 10.31 12.18
N THR A 59 -34.90 11.45 11.63
CA THR A 59 -34.23 11.56 10.33
C THR A 59 -33.19 12.67 10.35
N ARG A 60 -32.17 12.51 9.49
CA ARG A 60 -31.12 13.52 9.25
C ARG A 60 -31.17 14.07 7.82
N ASP A 61 -32.12 13.59 7.03
CA ASP A 61 -32.27 14.00 5.63
C ASP A 61 -32.99 15.35 5.56
N ILE A 62 -32.25 16.40 5.20
CA ILE A 62 -32.77 17.77 5.06
C ILE A 62 -33.89 17.88 4.02
N ARG A 63 -34.03 16.91 3.11
CA ARG A 63 -35.13 16.86 2.13
C ARG A 63 -36.46 16.39 2.73
N LYS A 64 -36.39 15.68 3.86
CA LYS A 64 -37.54 15.21 4.65
C LYS A 64 -37.89 16.14 5.81
N LEU A 65 -36.97 17.03 6.18
CA LEU A 65 -37.17 18.02 7.23
C LEU A 65 -37.83 19.29 6.67
N GLY A 66 -38.36 20.12 7.57
CA GLY A 66 -39.06 21.36 7.24
C GLY A 66 -40.03 21.74 8.36
N GLY A 67 -40.35 23.04 8.47
CA GLY A 67 -41.44 23.54 9.32
C GLY A 67 -41.23 23.46 10.83
N LEU A 68 -40.05 22.99 11.28
CA LEU A 68 -39.78 22.69 12.69
C LEU A 68 -39.76 23.92 13.61
N ARG A 69 -39.77 25.16 13.09
CA ARG A 69 -39.71 26.37 13.93
C ARG A 69 -40.85 26.47 14.97
N LYS A 70 -42.02 25.90 14.66
CA LYS A 70 -43.18 25.91 15.57
C LYS A 70 -43.13 24.79 16.60
N GLU A 71 -42.58 23.65 16.21
CA GLU A 71 -42.46 22.43 17.04
C GLU A 71 -41.27 22.52 18.00
N MET A 72 -40.16 23.12 17.56
CA MET A 72 -38.90 23.22 18.30
C MET A 72 -38.37 24.67 18.37
N PRO A 73 -39.14 25.63 18.92
CA PRO A 73 -38.77 27.06 18.90
C PRO A 73 -37.44 27.37 19.62
N LYS A 74 -37.12 26.70 20.72
CA LYS A 74 -35.87 26.93 21.46
C LYS A 74 -34.67 26.40 20.67
N THR A 75 -34.78 25.19 20.14
CA THR A 75 -33.75 24.61 19.27
C THR A 75 -33.54 25.46 18.01
N PHE A 76 -34.62 26.00 17.43
CA PHE A 76 -34.55 26.93 16.32
C PHE A 76 -33.76 28.20 16.65
N ILE A 77 -34.04 28.85 17.78
CA ILE A 77 -33.31 30.06 18.21
C ILE A 77 -31.81 29.77 18.37
N VAL A 78 -31.46 28.67 19.04
CA VAL A 78 -30.07 28.24 19.23
C VAL A 78 -29.39 27.96 17.88
N ALA A 79 -30.10 27.28 16.97
CA ALA A 79 -29.62 27.01 15.62
C ALA A 79 -29.36 28.31 14.84
N VAL A 80 -30.29 29.27 14.89
CA VAL A 80 -30.17 30.56 14.22
C VAL A 80 -28.99 31.35 14.76
N ILE A 81 -28.79 31.42 16.08
CA ILE A 81 -27.63 32.10 16.69
C ILE A 81 -26.32 31.47 16.17
N ALA A 82 -26.23 30.14 16.19
CA ALA A 82 -25.01 29.46 15.75
C ALA A 82 -24.78 29.58 14.23
N ALA A 83 -25.82 29.48 13.40
CA ALA A 83 -25.71 29.65 11.95
C ALA A 83 -25.42 31.10 11.56
N ALA A 84 -26.03 32.08 12.25
CA ALA A 84 -25.77 33.50 12.05
C ALA A 84 -24.32 33.85 12.43
N SER A 85 -23.80 33.25 13.51
CA SER A 85 -22.39 33.35 13.87
C SER A 85 -21.50 32.76 12.78
N MET A 86 -21.78 31.52 12.34
CA MET A 86 -21.02 30.89 11.26
C MET A 86 -21.01 31.71 9.96
N ALA A 87 -22.12 32.40 9.67
CA ALA A 87 -22.26 33.30 8.53
C ALA A 87 -21.61 34.68 8.71
N GLY A 88 -21.22 35.06 9.92
CA GLY A 88 -20.60 36.35 10.22
C GLY A 88 -21.60 37.51 10.41
N VAL A 89 -22.76 37.26 11.02
CA VAL A 89 -23.80 38.29 11.25
C VAL A 89 -23.48 39.13 12.50
N PRO A 90 -23.45 40.48 12.42
CA PRO A 90 -23.34 41.35 13.60
C PRO A 90 -24.53 41.17 14.57
N PRO A 91 -24.35 41.20 15.91
CA PRO A 91 -23.12 41.46 16.67
C PRO A 91 -22.42 40.18 17.18
N LEU A 92 -22.57 39.03 16.50
CA LEU A 92 -22.06 37.74 16.99
C LEU A 92 -20.54 37.62 16.82
N ASN A 93 -19.89 36.74 17.60
CA ASN A 93 -18.42 36.57 17.55
C ASN A 93 -17.90 36.23 16.14
N GLY A 94 -18.66 35.47 15.35
CA GLY A 94 -18.29 35.13 13.98
C GLY A 94 -18.18 36.33 13.04
N PHE A 95 -18.87 37.45 13.29
CA PHE A 95 -18.70 38.69 12.51
C PHE A 95 -17.28 39.23 12.66
N LEU A 96 -16.79 39.36 13.88
CA LEU A 96 -15.44 39.86 14.18
C LEU A 96 -14.38 39.00 13.51
N SER A 97 -14.57 37.69 13.57
CA SER A 97 -13.64 36.76 12.95
C SER A 97 -13.61 36.86 11.44
N LYS A 98 -14.74 37.13 10.80
CA LYS A 98 -14.83 37.34 9.36
C LYS A 98 -14.26 38.67 8.93
N GLU A 99 -14.47 39.72 9.73
CA GLU A 99 -13.86 41.03 9.51
C GLU A 99 -12.34 40.92 9.56
N MET A 100 -11.77 40.27 10.58
CA MET A 100 -10.33 40.00 10.66
C MET A 100 -9.81 39.14 9.50
N PHE A 101 -10.59 38.16 9.03
CA PHE A 101 -10.21 37.38 7.84
C PHE A 101 -10.14 38.25 6.58
N TYR A 102 -11.06 39.19 6.41
CA TYR A 102 -11.05 40.12 5.28
C TYR A 102 -9.92 41.13 5.37
N GLU A 103 -9.67 41.67 6.55
CA GLU A 103 -8.52 42.55 6.82
C GLU A 103 -7.19 41.87 6.49
N THR A 104 -6.97 40.67 7.04
CA THR A 104 -5.74 39.89 6.76
C THR A 104 -5.61 39.50 5.28
N SER A 105 -6.73 39.29 4.57
CA SER A 105 -6.69 39.04 3.13
C SER A 105 -6.32 40.27 2.29
N LEU A 106 -6.62 41.48 2.77
CA LEU A 106 -6.20 42.74 2.14
C LEU A 106 -4.71 42.97 2.39
N GLU A 107 -4.27 42.87 3.64
CA GLU A 107 -2.86 43.05 4.03
C GLU A 107 -1.93 42.14 3.22
N ILE A 108 -2.23 40.83 3.15
CA ILE A 108 -1.39 39.88 2.40
C ILE A 108 -1.49 40.11 0.88
N GLY A 109 -2.66 40.51 0.38
CA GLY A 109 -2.86 40.80 -1.02
C GLY A 109 -2.02 41.98 -1.48
N GLU A 110 -1.98 43.05 -0.69
CA GLU A 110 -1.13 44.22 -0.92
C GLU A 110 0.35 43.85 -0.84
N LEU A 111 0.78 43.15 0.21
CA LEU A 111 2.17 42.72 0.39
C LEU A 111 2.67 41.87 -0.80
N VAL A 112 1.90 40.87 -1.22
CA VAL A 112 2.26 39.99 -2.35
C VAL A 112 2.25 40.77 -3.67
N SER A 113 1.31 41.70 -3.84
CA SER A 113 1.24 42.58 -5.01
C SER A 113 2.45 43.51 -5.10
N GLU A 114 2.90 44.08 -3.98
CA GLU A 114 4.09 44.94 -3.93
C GLU A 114 5.37 44.14 -4.17
N THR A 115 5.45 42.92 -3.64
CA THR A 115 6.66 42.08 -3.71
C THR A 115 6.85 41.43 -5.08
N TYR A 116 5.78 40.87 -5.66
CA TYR A 116 5.86 40.06 -6.89
C TYR A 116 5.18 40.69 -8.10
N GLY A 117 4.46 41.82 -7.91
CA GLY A 117 3.62 42.42 -8.95
C GLY A 117 2.36 41.61 -9.26
N GLY A 118 1.41 42.24 -9.98
CA GLY A 118 0.18 41.60 -10.44
C GLY A 118 -1.07 41.92 -9.60
N PRO A 119 -2.22 41.29 -9.88
CA PRO A 119 -3.51 41.69 -9.29
C PRO A 119 -3.79 41.06 -7.91
N TRP A 120 -2.76 40.70 -7.14
CA TRP A 120 -2.90 39.94 -5.89
C TRP A 120 -3.69 40.69 -4.81
N ALA A 121 -3.56 42.02 -4.76
CA ALA A 121 -4.34 42.90 -3.89
C ALA A 121 -5.86 42.79 -4.10
N ILE A 122 -6.30 42.28 -5.25
CA ILE A 122 -7.71 42.02 -5.56
C ILE A 122 -8.04 40.54 -5.42
N VAL A 123 -7.16 39.64 -5.88
CA VAL A 123 -7.41 38.20 -5.92
C VAL A 123 -7.62 37.61 -4.52
N PHE A 124 -6.76 37.94 -3.55
CA PHE A 124 -6.86 37.41 -2.19
C PHE A 124 -8.18 37.81 -1.49
N PRO A 125 -8.54 39.12 -1.44
CA PRO A 125 -9.85 39.55 -0.92
C PRO A 125 -11.04 38.97 -1.69
N ALA A 126 -10.96 38.87 -3.02
CA ALA A 126 -12.05 38.32 -3.83
C ALA A 126 -12.32 36.85 -3.51
N VAL A 127 -11.27 36.05 -3.33
CA VAL A 127 -11.40 34.64 -2.91
C VAL A 127 -11.97 34.54 -1.50
N ALA A 128 -11.54 35.41 -0.58
CA ALA A 128 -12.08 35.47 0.77
C ALA A 128 -13.59 35.76 0.78
N VAL A 129 -14.03 36.77 0.01
CA VAL A 129 -15.45 37.12 -0.17
C VAL A 129 -16.22 35.97 -0.81
N ALA A 130 -15.68 35.33 -1.85
CA ALA A 130 -16.33 34.19 -2.50
C ALA A 130 -16.57 33.04 -1.51
N GLY A 131 -15.57 32.70 -0.70
CA GLY A 131 -15.77 31.73 0.39
C GLY A 131 -16.86 32.17 1.37
N GLY A 132 -16.88 33.46 1.72
CA GLY A 132 -17.86 34.05 2.63
C GLY A 132 -19.29 33.92 2.09
N VAL A 133 -19.45 34.17 0.79
CA VAL A 133 -20.72 34.04 0.07
C VAL A 133 -21.24 32.61 0.15
N PHE A 134 -20.40 31.62 -0.17
CA PHE A 134 -20.79 30.21 -0.05
C PHE A 134 -21.08 29.81 1.40
N THR A 135 -20.32 30.34 2.36
CA THR A 135 -20.57 30.16 3.80
C THR A 135 -21.95 30.63 4.21
N LEU A 136 -22.34 31.84 3.78
CA LEU A 136 -23.66 32.38 4.02
C LEU A 136 -24.74 31.50 3.36
N MET A 137 -24.57 31.12 2.10
CA MET A 137 -25.54 30.30 1.36
C MET A 137 -25.84 28.97 2.07
N TYR A 138 -24.81 28.20 2.47
CA TYR A 138 -25.07 26.93 3.16
C TYR A 138 -25.56 27.12 4.60
N SER A 139 -25.23 28.24 5.25
CA SER A 139 -25.75 28.58 6.59
C SER A 139 -27.25 28.87 6.54
N ILE A 140 -27.69 29.62 5.52
CA ILE A 140 -29.11 29.86 5.27
C ILE A 140 -29.80 28.54 4.92
N LYS A 141 -29.24 27.73 3.99
CA LYS A 141 -29.83 26.45 3.61
C LYS A 141 -30.04 25.51 4.80
N LEU A 142 -29.11 25.52 5.77
CA LEU A 142 -29.22 24.73 6.98
C LEU A 142 -30.43 25.12 7.82
N ILE A 143 -30.66 26.42 8.01
CA ILE A 143 -31.81 26.92 8.78
C ILE A 143 -33.11 26.75 8.00
N ASP A 144 -33.09 27.10 6.72
CA ASP A 144 -34.24 27.03 5.84
C ASP A 144 -34.77 25.61 5.69
N GLY A 145 -33.89 24.67 5.34
CA GLY A 145 -34.26 23.27 5.11
C GLY A 145 -34.63 22.49 6.37
N ILE A 146 -34.23 22.93 7.56
CA ILE A 146 -34.61 22.28 8.82
C ILE A 146 -35.88 22.91 9.41
N PHE A 147 -35.97 24.24 9.45
CA PHE A 147 -36.95 24.95 10.29
C PHE A 147 -37.98 25.82 9.56
N LEU A 148 -37.68 26.36 8.37
CA LEU A 148 -38.54 27.36 7.71
C LEU A 148 -39.37 26.80 6.56
N GLY A 149 -38.82 25.89 5.75
CA GLY A 149 -39.48 25.31 4.59
C GLY A 149 -40.70 24.44 4.94
N GLU A 150 -41.43 23.96 3.94
CA GLU A 150 -42.54 23.03 4.16
C GLU A 150 -42.03 21.61 4.41
N ARG A 151 -42.59 20.95 5.42
CA ARG A 151 -42.31 19.53 5.68
C ARG A 151 -42.94 18.71 4.56
N THR A 152 -42.15 17.81 3.96
CA THR A 152 -42.71 16.77 3.11
C THR A 152 -43.44 15.76 4.00
N HIS A 153 -44.74 15.55 3.75
CA HIS A 153 -45.55 14.56 4.49
C HIS A 153 -45.20 13.15 4.01
N ASP A 154 -44.00 12.69 4.36
CA ASP A 154 -43.53 11.33 4.17
C ASP A 154 -43.73 10.54 5.47
N HIS A 155 -44.06 9.24 5.37
CA HIS A 155 -44.53 8.42 6.51
C HIS A 155 -43.48 8.17 7.63
N ASP A 156 -42.25 8.66 7.47
CA ASP A 156 -41.11 8.38 8.36
C ASP A 156 -40.86 9.44 9.44
N VAL A 157 -41.59 10.56 9.44
CA VAL A 157 -41.40 11.65 10.44
C VAL A 157 -42.52 11.61 11.49
N PRO A 158 -42.20 11.58 12.80
CA PRO A 158 -43.22 11.51 13.85
C PRO A 158 -44.23 12.66 13.78
N HIS A 159 -45.51 12.36 14.04
CA HIS A 159 -46.58 13.35 14.09
C HIS A 159 -46.47 14.31 15.29
N HIS A 160 -45.75 13.91 16.34
CA HIS A 160 -45.53 14.71 17.54
C HIS A 160 -44.04 14.95 17.72
N ILE A 161 -43.60 16.13 17.33
CA ILE A 161 -42.24 16.61 17.55
C ILE A 161 -42.33 17.78 18.53
N HIS A 162 -41.43 17.77 19.51
CA HIS A 162 -41.34 18.80 20.52
C HIS A 162 -39.88 19.24 20.66
N ASP A 163 -39.67 20.39 21.31
CA ASP A 163 -38.32 20.78 21.74
C ASP A 163 -37.71 19.70 22.66
N ALA A 164 -36.40 19.51 22.54
CA ALA A 164 -35.71 18.53 23.36
C ALA A 164 -35.76 18.87 24.86
N PRO A 165 -35.68 17.85 25.74
CA PRO A 165 -35.55 18.05 27.18
C PRO A 165 -34.37 18.97 27.52
N TRP A 166 -34.47 19.72 28.62
CA TRP A 166 -33.45 20.70 29.02
C TRP A 166 -32.05 20.10 29.14
N VAL A 167 -31.92 18.84 29.57
CA VAL A 167 -30.62 18.16 29.70
C VAL A 167 -29.89 18.04 28.35
N MET A 168 -30.63 17.83 27.26
CA MET A 168 -30.07 17.74 25.91
C MET A 168 -29.82 19.13 25.30
N LEU A 169 -30.68 20.10 25.62
CA LEU A 169 -30.61 21.46 25.06
C LEU A 169 -29.61 22.36 25.79
N ALA A 170 -29.37 22.15 27.09
CA ALA A 170 -28.54 23.00 27.94
C ALA A 170 -27.11 23.20 27.41
N PRO A 171 -26.38 22.18 26.92
CA PRO A 171 -25.05 22.38 26.34
C PRO A 171 -25.08 23.28 25.09
N ALA A 172 -26.10 23.13 24.24
CA ALA A 172 -26.25 23.94 23.04
C ALA A 172 -26.60 25.40 23.37
N VAL A 173 -27.45 25.62 24.38
CA VAL A 173 -27.79 26.95 24.90
C VAL A 173 -26.58 27.63 25.53
N PHE A 174 -25.79 26.90 26.32
CA PHE A 174 -24.56 27.43 26.92
C PHE A 174 -23.58 27.92 25.85
N LEU A 175 -23.33 27.10 24.82
CA LEU A 175 -22.44 27.47 23.73
C LEU A 175 -23.00 28.62 22.88
N ALA A 176 -24.32 28.67 22.63
CA ALA A 176 -24.96 29.83 22.01
C ALA A 176 -24.85 31.10 22.86
N GLY A 177 -24.88 30.97 24.18
CA GLY A 177 -24.57 32.04 25.12
C GLY A 177 -23.15 32.55 24.96
N LEU A 178 -22.16 31.66 24.83
CA LEU A 178 -20.77 32.04 24.56
C LEU A 178 -20.59 32.76 23.22
N ILE A 179 -21.30 32.33 22.17
CA ILE A 179 -21.30 33.00 20.86
C ILE A 179 -21.72 34.46 20.97
N ILE A 180 -22.80 34.73 21.73
CA ILE A 180 -23.30 36.08 21.98
C ILE A 180 -22.33 36.84 22.88
N PHE A 181 -21.85 36.23 23.96
CA PHE A 181 -20.96 36.86 24.93
C PHE A 181 -19.63 37.29 24.30
N PHE A 182 -18.98 36.41 23.54
CA PHE A 182 -17.74 36.72 22.82
C PHE A 182 -17.97 37.73 21.68
N GLY A 183 -19.18 37.78 21.13
CA GLY A 183 -19.60 38.82 20.20
C GLY A 183 -19.64 40.17 20.91
N LEU A 184 -20.51 40.33 21.91
CA LEU A 184 -20.74 41.61 22.59
C LEU A 184 -19.53 42.11 23.41
N TYR A 185 -18.72 41.19 23.95
CA TYR A 185 -17.55 41.51 24.76
C TYR A 185 -16.28 40.81 24.26
N PRO A 186 -15.75 41.20 23.09
CA PRO A 186 -14.63 40.51 22.46
C PRO A 186 -13.31 40.70 23.19
N LYS A 187 -13.22 41.73 24.04
CA LYS A 187 -12.04 41.98 24.89
C LYS A 187 -11.71 40.77 25.78
N PHE A 188 -12.71 40.04 26.26
CA PHE A 188 -12.48 38.86 27.11
C PHE A 188 -11.70 37.74 26.40
N PRO A 189 -12.17 37.15 25.28
CA PRO A 189 -11.41 36.12 24.59
C PRO A 189 -10.07 36.66 24.03
N VAL A 190 -10.01 37.94 23.66
CA VAL A 190 -8.79 38.55 23.13
C VAL A 190 -7.70 38.65 24.20
N ASP A 191 -7.99 39.29 25.35
CA ASP A 191 -6.98 39.53 26.38
C ASP A 191 -6.54 38.23 27.08
N TYR A 192 -7.47 37.29 27.31
CA TYR A 192 -7.19 36.10 28.13
C TYR A 192 -6.82 34.85 27.33
N LEU A 193 -7.21 34.74 26.06
CA LEU A 193 -6.96 33.53 25.27
C LEU A 193 -6.04 33.82 24.07
N ILE A 194 -6.30 34.89 23.33
CA ILE A 194 -5.64 35.11 22.04
C ILE A 194 -4.34 35.88 22.19
N GLN A 195 -4.29 36.95 22.99
CA GLN A 195 -3.07 37.70 23.23
C GLN A 195 -1.96 36.82 23.84
N PRO A 196 -2.23 35.94 24.84
CA PRO A 196 -1.22 35.02 25.35
C PRO A 196 -0.76 34.01 24.30
N ALA A 197 -1.67 33.49 23.48
CA ALA A 197 -1.33 32.56 22.40
C ALA A 197 -0.48 33.25 21.30
N TYR A 198 -0.83 34.48 20.94
CA TYR A 198 -0.13 35.28 19.94
C TYR A 198 1.28 35.68 20.40
N SER A 199 1.39 36.22 21.62
CA SER A 199 2.68 36.62 22.21
C SER A 199 3.63 35.45 22.50
N GLY A 200 3.11 34.24 22.68
CA GLY A 200 3.93 33.03 22.82
C GLY A 200 4.56 32.55 21.51
N LEU A 201 4.04 32.97 20.36
CA LEU A 201 4.44 32.48 19.03
C LEU A 201 5.11 33.55 18.16
N VAL A 202 4.77 34.82 18.36
CA VAL A 202 5.36 35.95 17.63
C VAL A 202 6.27 36.75 18.57
N PRO A 203 7.61 36.74 18.35
CA PRO A 203 8.53 37.60 19.08
C PRO A 203 8.17 39.07 18.90
N HIS A 204 8.12 39.85 19.98
CA HIS A 204 7.72 41.27 19.96
C HIS A 204 6.30 41.54 19.44
N ALA A 205 5.36 40.62 19.71
CA ALA A 205 3.94 40.81 19.42
C ALA A 205 3.38 42.12 20.01
N ASP A 206 2.86 43.00 19.15
CA ASP A 206 2.09 44.18 19.56
C ASP A 206 0.80 43.78 20.31
N THR A 207 0.26 44.71 21.09
CA THR A 207 -1.02 44.51 21.77
C THR A 207 -2.17 44.53 20.76
N LEU A 208 -2.91 43.43 20.67
CA LEU A 208 -4.06 43.32 19.77
C LEU A 208 -5.21 44.23 20.25
N HIS A 209 -5.66 45.12 19.37
CA HIS A 209 -6.82 45.99 19.63
C HIS A 209 -8.00 45.61 18.74
N ILE A 210 -8.78 44.62 19.18
CA ILE A 210 -9.99 44.17 18.46
C ILE A 210 -11.22 44.84 19.07
N LYS A 211 -11.90 45.70 18.31
CA LYS A 211 -13.19 46.30 18.69
C LYS A 211 -14.33 45.70 17.85
N LEU A 212 -15.57 45.85 18.33
CA LEU A 212 -16.74 45.40 17.58
C LEU A 212 -17.12 46.33 16.41
N TRP A 213 -16.65 47.56 16.47
CA TRP A 213 -16.95 48.60 15.50
C TRP A 213 -15.72 49.45 15.29
N HIS A 214 -15.16 49.41 14.07
CA HIS A 214 -13.99 50.17 13.66
C HIS A 214 -14.35 51.37 12.75
N GLY A 215 -15.63 51.58 12.45
CA GLY A 215 -16.11 52.57 11.47
C GLY A 215 -16.45 51.96 10.12
N ILE A 216 -16.59 52.79 9.07
CA ILE A 216 -16.77 52.30 7.70
C ILE A 216 -15.39 51.89 7.16
N THR A 217 -15.03 50.63 7.35
CA THR A 217 -13.76 50.04 6.89
C THR A 217 -13.94 49.22 5.61
N THR A 218 -12.87 48.99 4.86
CA THR A 218 -12.90 48.12 3.67
C THR A 218 -13.39 46.69 3.99
N PRO A 219 -12.96 46.04 5.09
CA PRO A 219 -13.52 44.76 5.55
C PRO A 219 -15.04 44.79 5.79
N LEU A 220 -15.60 45.90 6.28
CA LEU A 220 -17.05 46.06 6.45
C LEU A 220 -17.76 46.09 5.10
N LEU A 221 -17.21 46.80 4.10
CA LEU A 221 -17.76 46.82 2.74
C LEU A 221 -17.73 45.43 2.09
N MET A 222 -16.63 44.68 2.29
CA MET A 222 -16.52 43.28 1.85
C MET A 222 -17.57 42.39 2.53
N THR A 223 -17.86 42.63 3.80
CA THR A 223 -18.91 41.93 4.53
C THR A 223 -20.29 42.24 3.93
N ILE A 224 -20.61 43.52 3.71
CA ILE A 224 -21.87 43.93 3.06
C ILE A 224 -21.99 43.31 1.66
N ALA A 225 -20.92 43.31 0.87
CA ALA A 225 -20.88 42.65 -0.44
C ALA A 225 -21.12 41.14 -0.33
N THR A 226 -20.50 40.48 0.66
CA THR A 226 -20.71 39.05 0.94
C THR A 226 -22.19 38.76 1.22
N PHE A 227 -22.83 39.57 2.07
CA PHE A 227 -24.26 39.42 2.37
C PHE A 227 -25.14 39.69 1.16
N ALA A 228 -24.90 40.77 0.42
CA ALA A 228 -25.67 41.13 -0.76
C ALA A 228 -25.59 40.03 -1.84
N ILE A 229 -24.37 39.59 -2.19
CA ILE A 229 -24.13 38.56 -3.20
C ILE A 229 -24.70 37.21 -2.72
N GLY A 230 -24.45 36.83 -1.48
CA GLY A 230 -24.93 35.55 -0.94
C GLY A 230 -26.44 35.45 -0.84
N LEU A 231 -27.14 36.53 -0.46
CA LEU A 231 -28.60 36.57 -0.44
C LEU A 231 -29.20 36.51 -1.87
N VAL A 232 -28.56 37.16 -2.85
CA VAL A 232 -28.97 37.09 -4.25
C VAL A 232 -28.76 35.67 -4.80
N LEU A 233 -27.59 35.09 -4.61
CA LEU A 233 -27.27 33.74 -5.08
C LEU A 233 -28.12 32.67 -4.39
N TYR A 234 -28.49 32.88 -3.12
CA TYR A 234 -29.37 31.96 -2.40
C TYR A 234 -30.74 31.80 -3.08
N LYS A 235 -31.28 32.86 -3.72
CA LYS A 235 -32.53 32.76 -4.49
C LYS A 235 -32.44 31.77 -5.66
N PHE A 236 -31.23 31.49 -6.14
CA PHE A 236 -30.95 30.54 -7.21
C PHE A 236 -30.29 29.25 -6.70
N TYR A 237 -30.35 28.98 -5.39
CA TYR A 237 -29.64 27.86 -4.76
C TYR A 237 -29.97 26.51 -5.43
N ASP A 238 -31.26 26.21 -5.62
CA ASP A 238 -31.67 24.91 -6.17
C ASP A 238 -31.23 24.75 -7.64
N SER A 239 -31.25 25.84 -8.43
CA SER A 239 -30.73 25.87 -9.80
C SER A 239 -29.22 25.65 -9.85
N ILE A 240 -28.47 26.30 -8.94
CA ILE A 240 -27.01 26.13 -8.81
C ILE A 240 -26.69 24.69 -8.40
N ALA A 241 -27.44 24.13 -7.44
CA ALA A 241 -27.25 22.76 -6.98
C ALA A 241 -27.57 21.73 -8.09
N ALA A 242 -28.64 21.93 -8.87
CA ALA A 242 -28.97 21.08 -10.00
C ALA A 242 -27.90 21.13 -11.11
N TRP A 243 -27.39 22.32 -11.41
CA TRP A 243 -26.28 22.52 -12.33
C TRP A 243 -25.01 21.81 -11.83
N GLN A 244 -24.63 22.01 -10.56
CA GLN A 244 -23.45 21.40 -9.96
C GLN A 244 -23.53 19.87 -9.96
N ASN A 245 -24.69 19.31 -9.61
CA ASN A 245 -24.92 17.85 -9.65
C ASN A 245 -24.79 17.31 -11.08
N SER A 246 -25.37 18.00 -12.07
CA SER A 246 -25.27 17.62 -13.48
C SER A 246 -23.84 17.73 -14.01
N PHE A 247 -23.11 18.76 -13.58
CA PHE A 247 -21.71 18.98 -13.94
C PHE A 247 -20.81 17.89 -13.36
N ASN A 248 -20.95 17.58 -12.07
CA ASN A 248 -20.20 16.51 -11.40
C ASN A 248 -20.50 15.13 -11.99
N ALA A 249 -21.74 14.88 -12.41
CA ALA A 249 -22.11 13.63 -13.09
C ALA A 249 -21.47 13.51 -14.48
N LYS A 250 -21.35 14.62 -15.22
CA LYS A 250 -20.69 14.65 -16.54
C LYS A 250 -19.16 14.55 -16.45
N LEU A 251 -18.57 15.13 -15.40
CA LEU A 251 -17.13 15.22 -15.19
C LEU A 251 -16.76 14.64 -13.81
N PRO A 252 -16.89 13.32 -13.61
CA PRO A 252 -16.66 12.69 -12.30
C PRO A 252 -15.21 12.86 -11.81
N TRP A 253 -14.25 13.00 -12.72
CA TRP A 253 -12.82 13.19 -12.43
C TRP A 253 -12.48 14.53 -11.73
N ILE A 254 -13.40 15.48 -11.68
CA ILE A 254 -13.23 16.72 -10.91
C ILE A 254 -13.38 16.43 -9.41
N SER A 255 -14.13 15.41 -9.04
CA SER A 255 -14.27 14.99 -7.64
C SER A 255 -13.01 14.28 -7.15
N VAL A 256 -12.50 14.69 -5.99
CA VAL A 256 -11.36 14.03 -5.33
C VAL A 256 -11.67 12.55 -5.04
N ASN A 257 -12.94 12.23 -4.76
CA ASN A 257 -13.37 10.85 -4.52
C ASN A 257 -13.12 9.94 -5.73
N TYR A 258 -13.26 10.46 -6.96
CA TYR A 258 -13.00 9.69 -8.16
C TYR A 258 -11.54 9.21 -8.21
N TRP A 259 -10.60 10.10 -7.91
CA TRP A 259 -9.17 9.77 -7.90
C TRP A 259 -8.80 8.84 -6.75
N TYR A 260 -9.42 9.02 -5.58
CA TYR A 260 -9.24 8.13 -4.45
C TYR A 260 -9.72 6.71 -4.79
N ASP A 261 -10.96 6.58 -5.25
CA ASP A 261 -11.56 5.29 -5.62
C ASP A 261 -10.81 4.63 -6.78
N ALA A 262 -10.43 5.41 -7.80
CA ALA A 262 -9.63 4.91 -8.92
C ALA A 262 -8.28 4.37 -8.43
N THR A 263 -7.59 5.10 -7.56
CA THR A 263 -6.30 4.66 -6.98
C THR A 263 -6.47 3.35 -6.21
N VAL A 264 -7.45 3.26 -5.32
CA VAL A 264 -7.70 2.06 -4.50
C VAL A 264 -8.07 0.85 -5.38
N ASN A 265 -8.95 1.05 -6.37
CA ASN A 265 -9.38 -0.03 -7.25
C ASN A 265 -8.25 -0.49 -8.19
N ASN A 266 -7.46 0.45 -8.72
CA ASN A 266 -6.29 0.12 -9.52
C ASN A 266 -5.23 -0.63 -8.70
N ALA A 267 -4.99 -0.24 -7.45
CA ALA A 267 -4.06 -0.94 -6.57
C ALA A 267 -4.47 -2.41 -6.36
N LYS A 268 -5.77 -2.68 -6.13
CA LYS A 268 -6.29 -4.05 -6.03
C LYS A 268 -6.08 -4.84 -7.32
N GLY A 269 -6.37 -4.22 -8.47
CA GLY A 269 -6.17 -4.84 -9.78
C GLY A 269 -4.71 -5.16 -10.08
N ILE A 270 -3.79 -4.25 -9.72
CA ILE A 270 -2.35 -4.45 -9.86
C ILE A 270 -1.88 -5.59 -8.95
N ALA A 271 -2.31 -5.61 -7.68
CA ALA A 271 -1.96 -6.67 -6.75
C ALA A 271 -2.44 -8.05 -7.23
N ALA A 272 -3.67 -8.13 -7.74
CA ALA A 272 -4.21 -9.37 -8.29
C ALA A 272 -3.41 -9.86 -9.53
N LYS A 273 -3.06 -8.95 -10.44
CA LYS A 273 -2.21 -9.27 -11.60
C LYS A 273 -0.81 -9.72 -11.18
N PHE A 274 -0.20 -9.05 -10.20
CA PHE A 274 1.09 -9.43 -9.66
C PHE A 274 1.05 -10.82 -9.01
N GLY A 275 0.01 -11.11 -8.24
CA GLY A 275 -0.23 -12.45 -7.68
C GLY A 275 -0.34 -13.52 -8.75
N ALA A 276 -1.13 -13.28 -9.82
CA ALA A 276 -1.29 -14.24 -10.91
C ALA A 276 0.02 -14.53 -11.67
N VAL A 277 0.92 -13.54 -11.78
CA VAL A 277 2.24 -13.72 -12.43
C VAL A 277 3.23 -14.46 -11.52
N THR A 278 3.25 -14.11 -10.23
CA THR A 278 4.22 -14.66 -9.26
C THR A 278 3.81 -16.04 -8.72
N GLN A 279 2.52 -16.33 -8.69
CA GLN A 279 1.95 -17.58 -8.17
C GLN A 279 1.17 -18.33 -9.27
N PRO A 280 1.85 -18.84 -10.32
CA PRO A 280 1.18 -19.51 -11.42
C PRO A 280 0.49 -20.82 -11.02
N GLY A 281 0.89 -21.45 -9.91
CA GLY A 281 0.38 -22.73 -9.41
C GLY A 281 1.30 -23.92 -9.75
N PRO A 282 1.49 -24.30 -11.02
CA PRO A 282 2.36 -25.42 -11.40
C PRO A 282 3.84 -25.19 -11.08
N ILE A 283 4.51 -26.26 -10.61
CA ILE A 283 5.93 -26.25 -10.28
C ILE A 283 6.84 -25.78 -11.43
N GLY A 284 6.45 -26.09 -12.67
CA GLY A 284 7.20 -25.69 -13.87
C GLY A 284 7.34 -24.18 -14.05
N GLY A 285 6.42 -23.37 -13.51
CA GLY A 285 6.55 -21.91 -13.49
C GLY A 285 7.70 -21.47 -12.58
N TYR A 286 7.77 -22.03 -11.38
CA TYR A 286 8.82 -21.73 -10.40
C TYR A 286 10.19 -22.24 -10.85
N ILE A 287 10.27 -23.44 -11.46
CA ILE A 287 11.52 -23.97 -12.01
C ILE A 287 12.06 -23.05 -13.11
N LYS A 288 11.20 -22.57 -14.02
CA LYS A 288 11.59 -21.61 -15.04
C LYS A 288 12.09 -20.29 -14.45
N ALA A 289 11.42 -19.77 -13.42
CA ALA A 289 11.86 -18.57 -12.72
C ALA A 289 13.24 -18.78 -12.06
N ALA A 290 13.46 -19.92 -11.41
CA ALA A 290 14.74 -20.27 -10.81
C ALA A 290 15.87 -20.41 -11.86
N MET A 291 15.58 -21.02 -13.02
CA MET A 291 16.51 -21.12 -14.14
C MET A 291 16.88 -19.74 -14.71
N LEU A 292 15.89 -18.87 -14.91
CA LEU A 292 16.13 -17.49 -15.36
C LEU A 292 16.92 -16.68 -14.33
N PHE A 293 16.63 -16.89 -13.04
CA PHE A 293 17.39 -16.27 -11.96
C PHE A 293 18.84 -16.77 -11.92
N MET A 294 19.09 -18.05 -12.18
CA MET A 294 20.43 -18.59 -12.30
C MET A 294 21.20 -17.96 -13.47
N ILE A 295 20.55 -17.80 -14.64
CA ILE A 295 21.15 -17.07 -15.78
C ILE A 295 21.50 -15.65 -15.36
N PHE A 296 20.58 -14.95 -14.68
CA PHE A 296 20.83 -13.60 -14.16
C PHE A 296 22.05 -13.57 -13.22
N LEU A 297 22.15 -14.50 -12.27
CA LEU A 297 23.29 -14.57 -11.35
C LEU A 297 24.62 -14.83 -12.06
N ILE A 298 24.63 -15.62 -13.14
CA ILE A 298 25.84 -15.88 -13.93
C ILE A 298 26.23 -14.65 -14.76
N LEU A 299 25.25 -13.94 -15.33
CA LEU A 299 25.49 -12.75 -16.16
C LEU A 299 25.76 -11.49 -15.34
N TRP A 300 25.35 -11.45 -14.07
CA TRP A 300 25.50 -10.26 -13.23
C TRP A 300 26.96 -9.84 -13.00
N PRO A 301 27.91 -10.74 -12.63
CA PRO A 301 29.33 -10.41 -12.58
C PRO A 301 29.88 -9.99 -13.94
N VAL A 302 29.41 -10.61 -15.04
CA VAL A 302 29.85 -10.27 -16.40
C VAL A 302 29.54 -8.82 -16.71
N TYR A 303 28.31 -8.39 -16.40
CA TYR A 303 27.87 -7.02 -16.58
C TYR A 303 28.59 -6.04 -15.64
N THR A 304 28.70 -6.36 -14.35
CA THR A 304 29.21 -5.43 -13.33
C THR A 304 30.72 -5.29 -13.32
N GLN A 305 31.46 -6.35 -13.65
CA GLN A 305 32.93 -6.37 -13.66
C GLN A 305 33.50 -6.14 -15.08
N GLY A 306 32.63 -5.91 -16.07
CA GLY A 306 33.06 -5.68 -17.46
C GLY A 306 33.78 -6.88 -18.08
N ILE A 307 33.52 -8.09 -17.61
CA ILE A 307 34.09 -9.32 -18.16
C ILE A 307 33.53 -9.47 -19.57
N SER A 308 34.40 -9.69 -20.56
CA SER A 308 33.96 -9.95 -21.91
C SER A 308 33.16 -11.25 -21.96
N LEU A 309 32.06 -11.28 -22.71
CA LEU A 309 31.34 -12.53 -22.98
C LEU A 309 32.27 -13.57 -23.63
N GLY A 310 33.30 -13.12 -24.36
CA GLY A 310 34.34 -13.98 -24.94
C GLY A 310 35.18 -14.72 -23.90
N SER A 311 35.49 -14.08 -22.76
CA SER A 311 36.27 -14.71 -21.67
C SER A 311 35.49 -15.72 -20.83
N ILE A 312 34.18 -15.85 -21.08
CA ILE A 312 33.36 -16.93 -20.49
C ILE A 312 33.63 -18.25 -21.23
N PHE A 313 34.00 -18.18 -22.51
CA PHE A 313 34.35 -19.38 -23.26
C PHE A 313 35.68 -19.93 -22.75
N PRO A 314 35.74 -21.21 -22.38
CA PRO A 314 36.97 -21.78 -21.87
C PRO A 314 38.04 -21.82 -22.95
N GLU A 315 39.18 -21.17 -22.69
CA GLU A 315 40.37 -21.31 -23.52
C GLU A 315 41.13 -22.58 -23.11
N GLY A 316 41.74 -23.28 -24.08
CA GLY A 316 42.60 -24.44 -23.80
C GLY A 316 41.86 -25.76 -23.50
N LEU A 317 40.65 -25.94 -24.02
CA LEU A 317 39.95 -27.24 -23.95
C LEU A 317 40.84 -28.35 -24.55
N ASN A 318 41.17 -29.34 -23.73
CA ASN A 318 41.94 -30.49 -24.15
C ASN A 318 41.01 -31.60 -24.66
N PHE A 319 41.05 -31.86 -25.96
CA PHE A 319 40.27 -32.91 -26.62
C PHE A 319 41.07 -34.21 -26.83
N ASN A 320 42.22 -34.36 -26.19
CA ASN A 320 43.03 -35.57 -26.27
C ASN A 320 42.45 -36.67 -25.36
N SER A 321 41.33 -37.25 -25.80
CA SER A 321 40.63 -38.34 -25.12
C SER A 321 40.93 -39.68 -25.76
N GLN A 322 40.98 -40.73 -24.94
CA GLN A 322 41.13 -42.09 -25.44
C GLN A 322 39.83 -42.56 -26.13
N PRO A 323 39.89 -43.46 -27.14
CA PRO A 323 38.71 -43.88 -27.88
C PRO A 323 37.57 -44.44 -27.01
N TYR A 324 37.90 -45.15 -25.92
CA TYR A 324 36.90 -45.72 -25.01
C TYR A 324 36.19 -44.65 -24.14
N GLU A 325 36.86 -43.53 -23.83
CA GLU A 325 36.25 -42.40 -23.10
C GLU A 325 35.19 -41.73 -23.97
N ILE A 326 35.49 -41.54 -25.26
CA ILE A 326 34.56 -40.97 -26.24
C ILE A 326 33.29 -41.83 -26.34
N VAL A 327 33.46 -43.15 -26.41
CA VAL A 327 32.32 -44.08 -26.44
C VAL A 327 31.50 -43.98 -25.15
N LEU A 328 32.16 -43.96 -23.98
CA LEU A 328 31.47 -43.82 -22.69
C LEU A 328 30.66 -42.52 -22.62
N TYR A 329 31.26 -41.38 -22.95
CA TYR A 329 30.57 -40.08 -22.95
C TYR A 329 29.43 -40.03 -23.98
N ALA A 330 29.62 -40.60 -25.16
CA ALA A 330 28.56 -40.68 -26.17
C ALA A 330 27.36 -41.50 -25.67
N LEU A 331 27.59 -42.64 -25.03
CA LEU A 331 26.53 -43.45 -24.43
C LEU A 331 25.81 -42.70 -23.30
N MET A 332 26.54 -41.94 -22.47
CA MET A 332 25.94 -41.11 -21.43
C MET A 332 25.04 -40.02 -22.00
N ILE A 333 25.47 -39.33 -23.07
CA ILE A 333 24.66 -38.32 -23.76
C ILE A 333 23.39 -38.96 -24.32
N VAL A 334 23.50 -40.11 -24.98
CA VAL A 334 22.33 -40.83 -25.52
C VAL A 334 21.36 -41.24 -24.41
N ALA A 335 21.86 -41.76 -23.29
CA ALA A 335 21.04 -42.15 -22.15
C ALA A 335 20.34 -40.95 -21.49
N ALA A 336 21.03 -39.80 -21.36
CA ALA A 336 20.46 -38.57 -20.83
C ALA A 336 19.37 -37.98 -21.75
N LEU A 337 19.64 -37.91 -23.06
CA LEU A 337 18.67 -37.45 -24.06
C LEU A 337 17.46 -38.38 -24.14
N GLY A 338 17.68 -39.71 -24.06
CA GLY A 338 16.62 -40.70 -24.00
C GLY A 338 15.69 -40.48 -22.82
N ALA A 339 16.24 -40.22 -21.62
CA ALA A 339 15.43 -39.95 -20.44
C ALA A 339 14.57 -38.69 -20.58
N ALA A 340 15.05 -37.67 -21.31
CA ALA A 340 14.34 -36.40 -21.50
C ALA A 340 13.29 -36.42 -22.63
N ILE A 341 13.53 -37.19 -23.70
CA ILE A 341 12.72 -37.15 -24.93
C ILE A 341 11.67 -38.26 -24.99
N ILE A 342 11.92 -39.43 -24.38
CA ILE A 342 11.03 -40.57 -24.52
C ILE A 342 9.66 -40.27 -23.88
N PRO A 343 8.54 -40.35 -24.63
CA PRO A 343 7.21 -39.96 -24.16
C PRO A 343 6.53 -41.03 -23.27
N LYS A 344 7.29 -41.97 -22.70
CA LYS A 344 6.79 -43.06 -21.86
C LYS A 344 7.64 -43.16 -20.59
N TYR A 345 6.99 -43.33 -19.44
CA TYR A 345 7.67 -43.33 -18.14
C TYR A 345 8.68 -44.49 -18.01
N LEU A 346 8.26 -45.72 -18.30
CA LEU A 346 9.13 -46.90 -18.10
C LEU A 346 10.43 -46.82 -18.94
N PRO A 347 10.40 -46.58 -20.27
CA PRO A 347 11.64 -46.42 -21.02
C PRO A 347 12.48 -45.19 -20.61
N ALA A 348 11.85 -44.09 -20.16
CA ALA A 348 12.59 -42.92 -19.67
C ALA A 348 13.37 -43.25 -18.38
N VAL A 349 12.76 -44.00 -17.45
CA VAL A 349 13.43 -44.49 -16.23
C VAL A 349 14.55 -45.46 -16.57
N LEU A 350 14.34 -46.37 -17.51
CA LEU A 350 15.39 -47.30 -17.95
C LEU A 350 16.57 -46.54 -18.58
N SER A 351 16.29 -45.48 -19.33
CA SER A 351 17.32 -44.60 -19.89
C SER A 351 18.09 -43.84 -18.81
N LEU A 352 17.39 -43.37 -17.76
CA LEU A 352 18.02 -42.73 -16.60
C LEU A 352 18.89 -43.73 -15.82
N SER A 353 18.41 -44.97 -15.66
CA SER A 353 19.15 -46.06 -15.01
C SER A 353 20.43 -46.41 -15.78
N ALA A 354 20.33 -46.51 -17.12
CA ALA A 354 21.50 -46.71 -17.97
C ALA A 354 22.54 -45.59 -17.78
N LEU A 355 22.11 -44.34 -17.65
CA LEU A 355 23.01 -43.22 -17.34
C LEU A 355 23.72 -43.43 -15.99
N GLY A 356 23.00 -43.83 -14.94
CA GLY A 356 23.59 -44.11 -13.63
C GLY A 356 24.64 -45.23 -13.64
N PHE A 357 24.39 -46.32 -14.36
CA PHE A 357 25.38 -47.37 -14.56
C PHE A 357 26.60 -46.88 -15.36
N LEU A 358 26.40 -46.04 -16.39
CA LEU A 358 27.52 -45.43 -17.12
C LEU A 358 28.34 -44.48 -16.25
N VAL A 359 27.71 -43.75 -15.31
CA VAL A 359 28.42 -42.95 -14.29
C VAL A 359 29.26 -43.83 -13.37
N SER A 360 28.79 -45.03 -12.99
CA SER A 360 29.60 -45.97 -12.20
C SER A 360 30.86 -46.44 -12.94
N LEU A 361 30.76 -46.66 -14.26
CA LEU A 361 31.91 -46.96 -15.10
C LEU A 361 32.88 -45.77 -15.19
N LEU A 362 32.35 -44.54 -15.22
CA LEU A 362 33.16 -43.32 -15.17
C LEU A 362 33.92 -43.22 -13.84
N TYR A 363 33.30 -43.52 -12.70
CA TYR A 363 33.99 -43.54 -11.40
C TYR A 363 35.10 -44.60 -11.35
N MET A 364 34.85 -45.78 -11.91
CA MET A 364 35.88 -46.82 -12.00
C MET A 364 37.06 -46.38 -12.86
N TYR A 365 36.78 -45.72 -13.99
CA TYR A 365 37.80 -45.11 -14.84
C TYR A 365 38.61 -44.03 -14.11
N LEU A 366 37.94 -43.18 -13.33
CA LEU A 366 38.57 -42.16 -12.48
C LEU A 366 39.24 -42.73 -11.21
N LYS A 367 39.36 -44.06 -11.09
CA LYS A 367 39.97 -44.77 -9.95
C LYS A 367 39.29 -44.49 -8.61
N ALA A 368 37.97 -44.33 -8.63
CA ALA A 368 37.12 -44.16 -7.45
C ALA A 368 36.26 -45.43 -7.22
N PRO A 369 36.83 -46.55 -6.74
CA PRO A 369 36.13 -47.83 -6.63
C PRO A 369 34.97 -47.79 -5.63
N ASP A 370 35.12 -47.08 -4.50
CA ASP A 370 34.07 -46.96 -3.48
C ASP A 370 32.85 -46.22 -4.02
N LEU A 371 33.05 -45.13 -4.77
CA LEU A 371 31.96 -44.41 -5.44
C LEU A 371 31.29 -45.26 -6.53
N ALA A 372 32.06 -46.06 -7.26
CA ALA A 372 31.50 -46.95 -8.27
C ALA A 372 30.59 -48.02 -7.64
N MET A 373 31.03 -48.66 -6.54
CA MET A 373 30.25 -49.66 -5.83
C MET A 373 28.95 -49.07 -5.25
N THR A 374 29.04 -47.91 -4.58
CA THR A 374 27.86 -47.27 -4.01
C THR A 374 26.89 -46.81 -5.10
N GLN A 375 27.38 -46.24 -6.20
CA GLN A 375 26.55 -45.84 -7.33
C GLN A 375 25.77 -47.02 -7.92
N VAL A 376 26.41 -48.18 -8.12
CA VAL A 376 25.73 -49.39 -8.62
C VAL A 376 24.61 -49.83 -7.67
N CYS A 377 24.88 -49.86 -6.36
CA CYS A 377 23.89 -50.25 -5.36
C CYS A 377 22.71 -49.27 -5.33
N VAL A 378 22.98 -47.96 -5.28
CA VAL A 378 21.96 -46.91 -5.23
C VAL A 378 21.14 -46.89 -6.52
N GLU A 379 21.78 -47.02 -7.68
CA GLU A 379 21.08 -47.05 -8.98
C GLU A 379 20.16 -48.25 -9.10
N THR A 380 20.60 -49.42 -8.62
CA THR A 380 19.77 -50.63 -8.61
C THR A 380 18.53 -50.43 -7.72
N LEU A 381 18.72 -49.91 -6.51
CA LEU A 381 17.62 -49.66 -5.57
C LEU A 381 16.66 -48.57 -6.07
N SER A 382 17.17 -47.45 -6.55
CA SER A 382 16.36 -46.34 -7.07
C SER A 382 15.56 -46.78 -8.28
N THR A 383 16.16 -47.55 -9.20
CA THR A 383 15.48 -48.10 -10.38
C THR A 383 14.32 -49.02 -9.97
N ILE A 384 14.52 -49.91 -9.00
CA ILE A 384 13.46 -50.78 -8.48
C ILE A 384 12.32 -49.94 -7.90
N ILE A 385 12.63 -48.96 -7.05
CA ILE A 385 11.63 -48.09 -6.41
C ILE A 385 10.86 -47.28 -7.45
N PHE A 386 11.55 -46.68 -8.42
CA PHE A 386 10.92 -45.90 -9.50
C PHE A 386 10.01 -46.77 -10.36
N ILE A 387 10.43 -47.97 -10.74
CA ILE A 387 9.61 -48.90 -11.52
C ILE A 387 8.35 -49.29 -10.73
N LEU A 388 8.50 -49.65 -9.45
CA LEU A 388 7.36 -49.99 -8.58
C LEU A 388 6.35 -48.84 -8.46
N ALA A 389 6.83 -47.60 -8.33
CA ALA A 389 5.98 -46.42 -8.27
C ALA A 389 5.31 -46.12 -9.62
N ILE A 390 6.06 -46.20 -10.72
CA ILE A 390 5.60 -45.81 -12.05
C ILE A 390 4.62 -46.82 -12.65
N ILE A 391 4.74 -48.11 -12.34
CA ILE A 391 3.78 -49.13 -12.80
C ILE A 391 2.35 -48.81 -12.33
N LYS A 392 2.19 -48.10 -11.20
CA LYS A 392 0.88 -47.72 -10.65
C LYS A 392 0.23 -46.50 -11.32
N ILE A 393 0.92 -45.81 -12.24
CA ILE A 393 0.38 -44.63 -12.95
C ILE A 393 0.24 -44.90 -14.46
N PRO A 394 -0.59 -44.11 -15.18
CA PRO A 394 -0.69 -44.21 -16.64
C PRO A 394 0.67 -44.04 -17.31
N GLN A 395 1.03 -44.95 -18.22
CA GLN A 395 2.39 -45.04 -18.79
C GLN A 395 2.73 -43.96 -19.85
N LYS A 396 1.81 -43.04 -20.14
CA LYS A 396 2.00 -41.91 -21.05
C LYS A 396 1.95 -40.61 -20.25
N PHE A 397 2.84 -39.67 -20.57
CA PHE A 397 2.76 -38.33 -20.01
C PHE A 397 1.39 -37.72 -20.33
N LYS A 398 0.71 -37.22 -19.30
CA LYS A 398 -0.51 -36.43 -19.48
C LYS A 398 -0.10 -35.06 -20.00
N GLU A 399 -0.71 -34.66 -21.12
CA GLU A 399 -0.64 -33.35 -21.79
C GLU A 399 0.48 -33.15 -22.84
N PRO A 400 0.15 -33.18 -24.15
CA PRO A 400 1.07 -32.73 -25.18
C PRO A 400 1.28 -31.22 -25.05
N MET A 401 2.52 -30.80 -24.78
CA MET A 401 2.88 -29.38 -24.77
C MET A 401 2.95 -28.83 -26.20
N PRO A 402 2.49 -27.59 -26.46
CA PRO A 402 2.69 -26.92 -27.74
C PRO A 402 4.17 -26.85 -28.11
N ALA A 403 4.50 -27.11 -29.39
CA ALA A 403 5.88 -27.12 -29.88
C ALA A 403 6.67 -25.84 -29.55
N GLY A 404 6.01 -24.68 -29.59
CA GLY A 404 6.63 -23.41 -29.20
C GLY A 404 7.06 -23.34 -27.73
N LYS A 405 6.26 -23.90 -26.81
CA LYS A 405 6.62 -23.95 -25.38
C LYS A 405 7.76 -24.93 -25.13
N VAL A 406 7.79 -26.04 -25.85
CA VAL A 406 8.90 -27.01 -25.80
C VAL A 406 10.20 -26.35 -26.27
N MET A 407 10.16 -25.61 -27.37
CA MET A 407 11.33 -24.88 -27.89
C MET A 407 11.86 -23.84 -26.89
N VAL A 408 10.98 -23.07 -26.25
CA VAL A 408 11.37 -22.09 -25.21
C VAL A 408 12.01 -22.79 -24.01
N ASN A 409 11.40 -23.87 -23.50
CA ASN A 409 11.97 -24.61 -22.37
C ASN A 409 13.32 -25.23 -22.73
N PHE A 410 13.46 -25.75 -23.95
CA PHE A 410 14.71 -26.28 -24.46
C PHE A 410 15.79 -25.20 -24.54
N ALA A 411 15.46 -24.03 -25.09
CA ALA A 411 16.38 -22.90 -25.18
C ALA A 411 16.85 -22.43 -23.79
N ILE A 412 15.93 -22.26 -22.83
CA ILE A 412 16.28 -21.90 -21.45
C ILE A 412 17.20 -22.97 -20.84
N SER A 413 16.86 -24.24 -20.98
CA SER A 413 17.65 -25.35 -20.42
C SER A 413 19.05 -25.41 -21.05
N ALA A 414 19.15 -25.19 -22.36
CA ALA A 414 20.43 -25.17 -23.08
C ALA A 414 21.31 -23.99 -22.64
N VAL A 415 20.73 -22.80 -22.47
CA VAL A 415 21.45 -21.61 -21.97
C VAL A 415 21.94 -21.83 -20.55
N VAL A 416 21.10 -22.34 -19.65
CA VAL A 416 21.52 -22.68 -18.27
C VAL A 416 22.63 -23.72 -18.28
N THR A 417 22.47 -24.79 -19.05
CA THR A 417 23.46 -25.87 -19.14
C THR A 417 24.80 -25.34 -19.64
N PHE A 418 24.80 -24.52 -20.68
CA PHE A 418 26.02 -23.91 -21.21
C PHE A 418 26.66 -22.94 -20.20
N ALA A 419 25.85 -22.13 -19.51
CA ALA A 419 26.33 -21.18 -18.51
C ALA A 419 26.97 -21.90 -17.31
N VAL A 420 26.34 -22.96 -16.80
CA VAL A 420 26.90 -23.80 -15.73
C VAL A 420 28.16 -24.53 -16.21
N PHE A 421 28.15 -25.07 -17.43
CA PHE A 421 29.33 -25.70 -18.02
C PHE A 421 30.51 -24.72 -18.10
N ALA A 422 30.31 -23.53 -18.66
CA ALA A 422 31.33 -22.50 -18.75
C ALA A 422 31.85 -22.10 -17.37
N LEU A 423 30.96 -21.90 -16.38
CA LEU A 423 31.35 -21.61 -15.01
C LEU A 423 32.22 -22.73 -14.41
N MET A 424 31.83 -23.99 -14.57
CA MET A 424 32.57 -25.13 -14.04
C MET A 424 33.95 -25.28 -14.69
N VAL A 425 34.08 -25.09 -16.01
CA VAL A 425 35.37 -25.17 -16.68
C VAL A 425 36.27 -24.01 -16.25
N ASN A 426 35.75 -22.79 -16.16
CA ASN A 426 36.52 -21.63 -15.66
C ASN A 426 36.92 -21.79 -14.19
N ALA A 427 36.05 -22.34 -13.35
CA ALA A 427 36.38 -22.62 -11.95
C ALA A 427 37.48 -23.68 -11.81
N ASN A 428 37.49 -24.69 -12.68
CA ASN A 428 38.51 -25.72 -12.69
C ASN A 428 39.86 -25.19 -13.23
N ALA A 429 39.82 -24.37 -14.30
CA ALA A 429 41.01 -23.68 -14.81
C ALA A 429 41.55 -22.62 -13.84
N GLY A 430 40.67 -22.04 -13.03
CA GLY A 430 40.93 -20.97 -12.07
C GLY A 430 41.33 -21.44 -10.66
N MET A 431 41.84 -22.67 -10.49
CA MET A 431 42.59 -23.00 -9.26
C MET A 431 43.81 -22.09 -9.17
N LEU A 432 43.64 -20.93 -8.52
CA LEU A 432 44.67 -19.92 -8.37
C LEU A 432 45.79 -20.47 -7.48
N ALA A 433 47.00 -20.52 -8.02
CA ALA A 433 48.20 -20.54 -7.18
C ALA A 433 48.11 -19.36 -6.18
N PRO A 434 48.36 -19.57 -4.87
CA PRO A 434 49.18 -20.63 -4.30
C PRO A 434 48.41 -21.71 -3.52
N PHE A 435 47.09 -21.86 -3.70
CA PHE A 435 46.32 -22.83 -2.91
C PHE A 435 46.56 -24.26 -3.41
N GLU A 436 47.35 -25.04 -2.67
CA GLU A 436 47.53 -26.48 -2.91
C GLU A 436 46.34 -27.29 -2.36
N SER A 437 46.08 -28.44 -2.97
CA SER A 437 45.01 -29.35 -2.53
C SER A 437 45.34 -29.97 -1.17
N PHE A 438 44.36 -29.98 -0.25
CA PHE A 438 44.45 -30.70 1.02
C PHE A 438 44.55 -32.23 0.89
N SER A 439 44.49 -32.76 -0.34
CA SER A 439 44.58 -34.20 -0.60
C SER A 439 45.86 -34.83 -0.04
N HIS A 440 47.00 -34.12 -0.09
CA HIS A 440 48.27 -34.62 0.44
C HIS A 440 48.21 -34.92 1.94
N TYR A 441 47.58 -34.04 2.71
CA TYR A 441 47.39 -34.24 4.15
C TYR A 441 46.64 -35.55 4.45
N PHE A 442 45.55 -35.83 3.73
CA PHE A 442 44.78 -37.04 3.95
C PHE A 442 45.54 -38.30 3.52
N ILE A 443 46.29 -38.25 2.43
CA ILE A 443 47.12 -39.38 1.97
C ILE A 443 48.19 -39.71 3.03
N ASP A 444 48.89 -38.70 3.53
CA ASP A 444 50.01 -38.89 4.47
C ASP A 444 49.54 -39.29 5.87
N LYS A 445 48.38 -38.76 6.31
CA LYS A 445 47.89 -38.91 7.69
C LYS A 445 46.89 -40.04 7.89
N SER A 446 46.25 -40.57 6.84
CA SER A 446 45.25 -41.64 6.99
C SER A 446 45.80 -42.84 7.77
N LEU A 447 46.92 -43.42 7.33
CA LEU A 447 47.49 -44.58 8.01
C LEU A 447 48.05 -44.24 9.40
N GLN A 448 48.70 -43.07 9.54
CA GLN A 448 49.37 -42.67 10.78
C GLN A 448 48.39 -42.36 11.92
N MET A 449 47.27 -41.69 11.60
CA MET A 449 46.33 -41.19 12.62
C MET A 449 45.15 -42.11 12.85
N THR A 450 44.70 -42.86 11.83
CA THR A 450 43.45 -43.66 11.90
C THR A 450 43.70 -45.16 11.74
N GLY A 451 44.89 -45.56 11.30
CA GLY A 451 45.23 -46.96 11.01
C GLY A 451 44.60 -47.53 9.73
N GLY A 452 43.82 -46.74 8.98
CA GLY A 452 43.16 -47.18 7.75
C GLY A 452 43.99 -46.98 6.48
N LEU A 453 43.96 -47.98 5.60
CA LEU A 453 44.59 -47.92 4.26
C LEU A 453 43.66 -47.33 3.19
N ASN A 454 42.34 -47.45 3.37
CA ASN A 454 41.36 -46.87 2.46
C ASN A 454 41.13 -45.39 2.83
N VAL A 455 41.80 -44.49 2.12
CA VAL A 455 41.75 -43.04 2.35
C VAL A 455 40.32 -42.50 2.24
N VAL A 456 39.50 -42.99 1.30
CA VAL A 456 38.11 -42.51 1.13
C VAL A 456 37.28 -42.87 2.35
N ASN A 457 37.30 -44.13 2.77
CA ASN A 457 36.58 -44.58 3.97
C ASN A 457 37.06 -43.86 5.24
N VAL A 458 38.37 -43.67 5.38
CA VAL A 458 38.96 -42.94 6.52
C VAL A 458 38.52 -41.48 6.55
N ILE A 459 38.45 -40.80 5.40
CA ILE A 459 37.94 -39.43 5.33
C ILE A 459 36.50 -39.37 5.81
N VAL A 460 35.65 -40.26 5.30
CA VAL A 460 34.20 -40.24 5.58
C VAL A 460 33.93 -40.61 7.04
N VAL A 461 34.61 -41.60 7.62
CA VAL A 461 34.30 -42.09 8.97
C VAL A 461 35.04 -41.36 10.08
N ASP A 462 36.30 -40.97 9.87
CA ASP A 462 37.17 -40.44 10.91
C ASP A 462 37.37 -38.92 10.75
N PHE A 463 38.09 -38.48 9.71
CA PHE A 463 38.40 -37.05 9.52
C PHE A 463 37.14 -36.17 9.36
N ARG A 464 36.10 -36.68 8.69
CA ARG A 464 34.83 -36.00 8.43
C ARG A 464 33.61 -36.84 8.84
N GLY A 465 33.78 -37.66 9.89
CA GLY A 465 32.70 -38.50 10.45
C GLY A 465 31.41 -37.76 10.80
N TYR A 466 31.52 -36.47 11.12
CA TYR A 466 30.36 -35.64 11.44
C TYR A 466 29.40 -35.48 10.24
N ASP A 467 29.92 -35.36 9.02
CA ASP A 467 29.10 -35.24 7.82
C ASP A 467 28.32 -36.53 7.57
N THR A 468 28.94 -37.68 7.79
CA THR A 468 28.32 -39.01 7.68
C THR A 468 27.20 -39.23 8.69
N ILE A 469 27.36 -38.73 9.93
CA ILE A 469 26.25 -38.73 10.90
C ILE A 469 25.05 -37.93 10.36
N GLY A 470 25.31 -36.80 9.70
CA GLY A 470 24.30 -36.00 9.03
C GLY A 470 23.57 -36.76 7.91
N GLU A 471 24.33 -37.41 7.03
CA GLU A 471 23.77 -38.23 5.93
C GLU A 471 22.91 -39.39 6.45
N ILE A 472 23.39 -40.13 7.47
CA ILE A 472 22.63 -41.21 8.12
C ILE A 472 21.32 -40.67 8.71
N SER A 473 21.36 -39.48 9.32
CA SER A 473 20.18 -38.83 9.89
C SER A 473 19.17 -38.47 8.79
N VAL A 474 19.63 -37.93 7.65
CA VAL A 474 18.76 -37.61 6.50
C VAL A 474 18.10 -38.86 5.93
N LEU A 475 18.85 -39.96 5.74
CA LEU A 475 18.30 -41.22 5.26
C LEU A 475 17.28 -41.82 6.25
N SER A 476 17.58 -41.76 7.54
CA SER A 476 16.67 -42.22 8.60
C SER A 476 15.36 -41.42 8.60
N LEU A 477 15.44 -40.09 8.49
CA LEU A 477 14.27 -39.21 8.41
C LEU A 477 13.48 -39.43 7.12
N ALA A 478 14.15 -39.63 5.98
CA ALA A 478 13.49 -39.94 4.72
C ALA A 478 12.73 -41.28 4.82
N ALA A 479 13.34 -42.32 5.40
CA ALA A 479 12.71 -43.61 5.61
C ALA A 479 11.47 -43.50 6.54
N LEU A 480 11.59 -42.80 7.67
CA LEU A 480 10.47 -42.53 8.57
C LEU A 480 9.36 -41.70 7.89
N GLY A 481 9.73 -40.72 7.07
CA GLY A 481 8.80 -39.90 6.29
C GLY A 481 8.00 -40.73 5.29
N VAL A 482 8.67 -41.61 4.52
CA VAL A 482 8.00 -42.53 3.59
C VAL A 482 7.09 -43.49 4.35
N TYR A 483 7.55 -44.07 5.46
CA TYR A 483 6.75 -44.96 6.30
C TYR A 483 5.46 -44.29 6.79
N ASN A 484 5.56 -43.06 7.32
CA ASN A 484 4.41 -42.28 7.77
C ASN A 484 3.45 -41.90 6.64
N LEU A 485 3.95 -41.58 5.46
CA LEU A 485 3.11 -41.27 4.29
C LEU A 485 2.30 -42.49 3.83
N ILE A 486 2.89 -43.69 3.90
CA ILE A 486 2.20 -44.94 3.56
C ILE A 486 1.09 -45.22 4.57
N LEU A 487 1.38 -45.12 5.88
CA LEU A 487 0.39 -45.35 6.93
C LEU A 487 -0.77 -44.34 6.90
N SER A 488 -0.46 -43.05 6.74
CA SER A 488 -1.47 -41.97 6.72
C SER A 488 -2.46 -42.12 5.57
N ARG A 489 -2.01 -42.62 4.41
CA ARG A 489 -2.90 -42.87 3.26
C ARG A 489 -3.66 -44.19 3.37
N ALA A 490 -3.10 -45.21 4.01
CA ALA A 490 -3.78 -46.48 4.24
C ALA A 490 -5.01 -46.30 5.15
N GLY A 491 -4.90 -45.53 6.24
CA GLY A 491 -6.02 -45.25 7.15
C GLY A 491 -7.18 -44.44 6.53
N LYS A 492 -6.94 -43.72 5.42
CA LYS A 492 -8.01 -43.03 4.67
C LYS A 492 -8.74 -43.94 3.68
N ALA A 493 -8.13 -45.05 3.26
CA ALA A 493 -8.78 -46.00 2.37
C ALA A 493 -9.76 -46.91 3.14
N GLU A 494 -9.44 -47.28 4.39
CA GLU A 494 -10.32 -48.07 5.25
C GLU A 494 -11.53 -47.29 5.80
N GLY A 495 -11.42 -45.95 5.94
CA GLY A 495 -12.54 -45.10 6.37
C GLY A 495 -13.47 -44.60 5.24
N GLY A 496 -13.22 -45.01 3.99
CA GLY A 496 -13.96 -44.56 2.81
C GLY A 496 -14.84 -45.64 2.16
N GLU A 497 -14.96 -46.83 2.77
CA GLU A 497 -15.92 -47.87 2.38
C GLU A 497 -17.19 -47.86 3.26
N GLU A 498 -17.34 -46.90 4.19
CA GLU A 498 -18.52 -46.72 5.05
C GLU A 498 -19.35 -45.44 4.77
N GLU A 499 -19.13 -44.74 3.66
CA GLU A 499 -20.07 -43.74 3.09
C GLU A 499 -20.34 -44.05 1.62
#